data_AF-A0A1Y2F7K2-F1
#
_entry.id   AF-A0A1Y2F7K2-F1
#
_cell.length_a   1.000
_cell.length_b   1.000
_cell.length_c   1.000
_cell.angle_alpha   90.00
_cell.angle_beta   90.00
_cell.angle_gamma   90.00
#
_symmetry.space_group_name_H-M   'P 1'
#
loop_
_entity.id
_entity.type
_entity.pdbx_description
1 polymer ?
#
loop_
_entity_poly.entity_id
_entity_poly.type
_entity_poly.pdbx_seq_one_letter_code
_entity_poly.pdbx_strand_id
1 'polypeptide(L)'
;MSAEPAPALAPVAVAEPVASTSRPPKSTAPRPPPASRHLIREGDNVLIKLPSGVLKAIKINAKANVALGKYGTFKAKDLVGKPYGHTYEILDGGLQVLQATLNEIEETAANNENISSTGAQKLTFIDIEALRNEGLSGREIIAKQVEEHSAFELKTEYSKEKYMKRKEAKYLQVFTPIEPTVHNICEYNFEKDADKIRQLRPDTLSQIMTMANVRPGGKLLVVDDVHGMVVAAAVERMGGEGRILVINGVDSPPDLHLLDSFNFNPSDLAPITSMHFAATEEAWAPPALPLDLAETAGKTKNTRDIIKIKKRKAVYDKAKETRDEFFNGGFDGVILACEYEPYSVLERLLPSIGGSAPVIVYSPYLPVLYSLQTTLRSCPDFLAPSISEPWLRKYQVLPGRTHPEMAGMQHGGFILAAIRVFDDAEASSFASGRRAAKRRKLENKKVELEAEGDVEKRGVAAAAVDAAVGEAPCKTSTEAETVAELAREEIEEAAPVAMES
;
A
#
# COMPACT_ATOMS: atom_id res chain seq x y z
N MET A 1 31.21 68.96 3.36
CA MET A 1 31.14 69.07 4.83
C MET A 1 30.07 68.10 5.29
N SER A 2 30.43 66.81 5.31
CA SER A 2 30.78 66.08 6.54
C SER A 2 29.49 65.52 7.16
N ALA A 3 29.10 64.35 6.66
CA ALA A 3 28.07 63.52 7.24
C ALA A 3 28.59 62.97 8.57
N GLU A 4 27.87 63.24 9.65
CA GLU A 4 28.09 62.61 10.95
C GLU A 4 27.65 61.13 10.89
N PRO A 5 28.48 60.18 11.36
CA PRO A 5 28.09 58.78 11.43
C PRO A 5 27.31 58.49 12.73
N ALA A 6 26.25 57.70 12.58
CA ALA A 6 25.46 57.13 13.68
C ALA A 6 26.31 56.20 14.59
N PRO A 7 25.96 56.05 15.87
CA PRO A 7 26.76 55.31 16.84
C PRO A 7 26.76 53.80 16.59
N ALA A 8 27.94 53.19 16.76
CA ALA A 8 28.19 51.76 16.60
C ALA A 8 27.43 50.92 17.64
N LEU A 9 26.64 49.97 17.17
CA LEU A 9 26.05 48.90 17.98
C LEU A 9 27.14 47.93 18.45
N ALA A 10 27.14 47.60 19.74
CA ALA A 10 28.05 46.63 20.35
C ALA A 10 27.83 45.21 19.78
N PRO A 11 28.89 44.40 19.65
CA PRO A 11 28.76 43.03 19.17
C PRO A 11 28.05 42.15 20.21
N VAL A 12 26.96 41.51 19.77
CA VAL A 12 26.27 40.45 20.52
C VAL A 12 27.22 39.25 20.64
N ALA A 13 27.48 38.83 21.87
CA ALA A 13 28.31 37.68 22.17
C ALA A 13 27.72 36.41 21.52
N VAL A 14 28.50 35.79 20.63
CA VAL A 14 28.20 34.46 20.07
C VAL A 14 28.39 33.45 21.20
N ALA A 15 27.30 32.79 21.60
CA ALA A 15 27.38 31.68 22.54
C ALA A 15 28.10 30.49 21.88
N GLU A 16 29.15 30.00 22.55
CA GLU A 16 29.88 28.80 22.13
C GLU A 16 28.97 27.56 22.17
N PRO A 17 29.10 26.62 21.21
CA PRO A 17 28.30 25.41 21.22
C PRO A 17 28.77 24.48 22.34
N VAL A 18 27.85 24.18 23.26
CA VAL A 18 28.03 23.15 24.29
C VAL A 18 28.15 21.80 23.60
N ALA A 19 29.34 21.19 23.67
CA ALA A 19 29.62 19.87 23.13
C ALA A 19 28.79 18.81 23.87
N SER A 20 27.74 18.31 23.24
CA SER A 20 27.02 17.12 23.69
C SER A 20 27.87 15.89 23.40
N THR A 21 28.37 15.26 24.46
CA THR A 21 29.05 13.96 24.39
C THR A 21 28.01 12.85 24.18
N SER A 22 27.39 12.78 23.00
CA SER A 22 26.70 11.58 22.54
C SER A 22 27.55 10.92 21.45
N ARG A 23 28.07 9.75 21.79
CA ARG A 23 28.83 8.89 20.88
C ARG A 23 27.91 8.54 19.69
N PRO A 24 28.27 8.81 18.43
CA PRO A 24 27.45 8.40 17.31
C PRO A 24 27.34 6.87 17.32
N PRO A 25 26.16 6.30 16.98
CA PRO A 25 26.06 4.86 16.78
C PRO A 25 27.08 4.48 15.69
N LYS A 26 27.88 3.44 15.97
CA LYS A 26 28.85 2.89 15.01
C LYS A 26 28.16 2.75 13.65
N SER A 27 28.66 3.41 12.61
CA SER A 27 28.22 3.15 11.26
C SER A 27 28.52 1.68 10.96
N THR A 28 27.48 0.87 10.88
CA THR A 28 27.56 -0.44 10.29
C THR A 28 27.96 -0.22 8.84
N ALA A 29 29.10 -0.81 8.44
CA ALA A 29 29.48 -0.85 7.04
C ALA A 29 28.27 -1.36 6.22
N PRO A 30 28.04 -0.87 4.99
CA PRO A 30 26.93 -1.33 4.16
C PRO A 30 27.04 -2.85 4.05
N ARG A 31 26.07 -3.54 4.65
CA ARG A 31 25.98 -5.01 4.62
C ARG A 31 25.97 -5.41 3.15
N PRO A 32 26.84 -6.32 2.70
CA PRO A 32 26.78 -6.79 1.32
C PRO A 32 25.37 -7.34 1.07
N PRO A 33 24.76 -7.05 -0.10
CA PRO A 33 23.43 -7.57 -0.40
C PRO A 33 23.44 -9.09 -0.21
N PRO A 34 22.40 -9.67 0.39
CA PRO A 34 22.37 -11.11 0.63
C PRO A 34 22.53 -11.82 -0.72
N ALA A 35 23.68 -12.48 -0.91
CA ALA A 35 24.16 -13.07 -2.17
C ALA A 35 23.36 -14.32 -2.62
N SER A 36 22.05 -14.30 -2.43
CA SER A 36 21.30 -15.49 -2.04
C SER A 36 19.81 -15.45 -2.42
N ARG A 37 19.27 -14.31 -2.89
CA ARG A 37 17.86 -14.20 -3.32
C ARG A 37 17.60 -14.63 -4.76
N HIS A 38 18.64 -14.66 -5.60
CA HIS A 38 18.46 -14.94 -7.04
C HIS A 38 18.19 -16.41 -7.37
N LEU A 39 18.39 -17.33 -6.42
CA LEU A 39 18.20 -18.77 -6.60
C LEU A 39 17.07 -19.28 -5.72
N ILE A 40 16.26 -20.17 -6.26
CA ILE A 40 15.14 -20.80 -5.57
C ILE A 40 15.64 -21.80 -4.53
N ARG A 41 15.12 -21.74 -3.30
CA ARG A 41 15.50 -22.64 -2.20
C ARG A 41 14.33 -23.52 -1.75
N GLU A 42 14.65 -24.52 -0.95
CA GLU A 42 13.64 -25.30 -0.25
C GLU A 42 12.97 -24.43 0.82
N GLY A 43 11.63 -24.48 0.86
CA GLY A 43 10.81 -23.68 1.77
C GLY A 43 10.37 -22.34 1.21
N ASP A 44 10.96 -21.87 0.10
CA ASP A 44 10.62 -20.59 -0.53
C ASP A 44 9.21 -20.61 -1.12
N ASN A 45 8.54 -19.47 -1.02
CA ASN A 45 7.36 -19.17 -1.82
C ASN A 45 7.79 -18.71 -3.20
N VAL A 46 7.12 -19.19 -4.24
CA VAL A 46 7.42 -18.87 -5.64
C VAL A 46 6.11 -18.63 -6.38
N LEU A 47 6.08 -17.58 -7.21
CA LEU A 47 4.97 -17.33 -8.12
C LEU A 47 5.25 -18.03 -9.44
N ILE A 48 4.41 -18.95 -9.86
CA ILE A 48 4.55 -19.65 -11.14
C ILE A 48 3.64 -18.98 -12.17
N LYS A 49 4.25 -18.38 -13.19
CA LYS A 49 3.55 -17.88 -14.38
C LYS A 49 3.33 -19.02 -15.35
N LEU A 50 2.06 -19.26 -15.66
CA LEU A 50 1.65 -20.25 -16.64
C LEU A 50 1.67 -19.65 -18.05
N PRO A 51 1.66 -20.48 -19.11
CA PRO A 51 1.64 -20.01 -20.49
C PRO A 51 0.40 -19.17 -20.82
N SER A 52 -0.69 -19.39 -20.07
CA SER A 52 -1.91 -18.58 -20.15
C SER A 52 -1.77 -17.18 -19.54
N GLY A 53 -0.63 -16.82 -18.96
CA GLY A 53 -0.39 -15.55 -18.26
C GLY A 53 -0.75 -15.58 -16.77
N VAL A 54 -1.67 -16.47 -16.36
CA VAL A 54 -2.11 -16.62 -14.96
C VAL A 54 -0.95 -17.01 -14.04
N LEU A 55 -0.86 -16.30 -12.92
CA LEU A 55 0.08 -16.56 -11.83
C LEU A 55 -0.51 -17.52 -10.78
N LYS A 56 0.32 -18.41 -10.24
CA LYS A 56 -0.02 -19.30 -9.12
C LYS A 56 1.05 -19.24 -8.04
N ALA A 57 0.68 -18.94 -6.80
CA ALA A 57 1.59 -19.01 -5.66
C ALA A 57 1.76 -20.47 -5.19
N ILE A 58 3.01 -20.92 -5.04
CA ILE A 58 3.36 -22.28 -4.58
C ILE A 58 4.52 -22.19 -3.59
N LYS A 59 4.46 -23.02 -2.54
CA LYS A 59 5.57 -23.21 -1.60
C LYS A 59 6.41 -24.40 -2.01
N ILE A 60 7.72 -24.21 -2.16
CA ILE A 60 8.65 -25.24 -2.63
C ILE A 60 8.97 -26.18 -1.47
N ASN A 61 8.68 -27.47 -1.66
CA ASN A 61 9.05 -28.55 -0.74
C ASN A 61 9.74 -29.65 -1.54
N ALA A 62 11.02 -29.93 -1.28
CA ALA A 62 11.86 -30.76 -2.16
C ALA A 62 11.35 -32.20 -2.34
N LYS A 63 10.51 -32.69 -1.42
CA LYS A 63 9.92 -34.03 -1.46
C LYS A 63 8.59 -34.09 -2.23
N ALA A 64 7.98 -32.95 -2.48
CA ALA A 64 6.66 -32.88 -3.10
C ALA A 64 6.75 -32.74 -4.63
N ASN A 65 5.74 -33.29 -5.30
CA ASN A 65 5.50 -33.03 -6.73
C ASN A 65 4.60 -31.80 -6.86
N VAL A 66 4.97 -30.88 -7.74
CA VAL A 66 4.18 -29.69 -8.05
C VAL A 66 3.32 -29.99 -9.27
N ALA A 67 2.01 -29.99 -9.08
CA ALA A 67 1.05 -30.21 -10.15
C ALA A 67 0.53 -28.88 -10.71
N LEU A 68 0.73 -28.64 -12.01
CA LEU A 68 0.26 -27.44 -12.71
C LEU A 68 -1.04 -27.69 -13.49
N GLY A 69 -1.72 -28.80 -13.24
CA GLY A 69 -2.93 -29.21 -13.95
C GLY A 69 -2.61 -29.68 -15.36
N LYS A 70 -3.25 -29.08 -16.38
CA LYS A 70 -3.04 -29.44 -17.79
C LYS A 70 -1.62 -29.22 -18.32
N TYR A 71 -0.81 -28.45 -17.59
CA TYR A 71 0.58 -28.14 -17.95
C TYR A 71 1.58 -29.14 -17.40
N GLY A 72 1.12 -30.24 -16.81
CA GLY A 72 1.99 -31.32 -16.31
C GLY A 72 2.33 -31.19 -14.84
N THR A 73 3.18 -32.11 -14.38
CA THR A 73 3.67 -32.19 -13.01
C THR A 73 5.18 -32.36 -13.01
N PHE A 74 5.88 -31.67 -12.11
CA PHE A 74 7.33 -31.79 -11.97
C PHE A 74 7.73 -31.97 -10.51
N LYS A 75 8.94 -32.51 -10.26
CA LYS A 75 9.48 -32.65 -8.90
C LYS A 75 10.01 -31.30 -8.43
N ALA A 76 9.59 -30.82 -7.26
CA ALA A 76 10.06 -29.55 -6.72
C ALA A 76 11.60 -29.49 -6.56
N LYS A 77 12.24 -30.65 -6.30
CA LYS A 77 13.70 -30.78 -6.22
C LYS A 77 14.43 -30.26 -7.45
N ASP A 78 13.85 -30.42 -8.65
CA ASP A 78 14.50 -30.05 -9.91
C ASP A 78 14.56 -28.53 -10.11
N LEU A 79 13.72 -27.80 -9.37
CA LEU A 79 13.64 -26.34 -9.38
C LEU A 79 14.54 -25.70 -8.30
N VAL A 80 14.92 -26.44 -7.26
CA VAL A 80 15.82 -25.94 -6.20
C VAL A 80 17.21 -25.67 -6.77
N GLY A 81 17.78 -24.51 -6.45
CA GLY A 81 19.08 -24.05 -6.95
C GLY A 81 19.02 -23.45 -8.36
N LYS A 82 17.84 -23.37 -8.98
CA LYS A 82 17.65 -22.71 -10.27
C LYS A 82 17.36 -21.21 -10.08
N PRO A 83 17.77 -20.35 -11.03
CA PRO A 83 17.44 -18.94 -11.01
C PRO A 83 15.96 -18.67 -11.33
N TYR A 84 15.43 -17.61 -10.74
CA TYR A 84 14.12 -17.03 -11.10
C TYR A 84 14.14 -16.43 -12.52
N GLY A 85 12.97 -16.32 -13.14
CA GLY A 85 12.75 -15.62 -14.41
C GLY A 85 12.91 -16.47 -15.68
N HIS A 86 13.60 -17.60 -15.64
CA HIS A 86 13.73 -18.49 -16.79
C HIS A 86 12.46 -19.31 -17.04
N THR A 87 12.06 -19.48 -18.29
CA THR A 87 10.96 -20.38 -18.65
C THR A 87 11.49 -21.81 -18.74
N TYR A 88 10.86 -22.74 -18.02
CA TYR A 88 11.21 -24.15 -18.01
C TYR A 88 10.14 -24.97 -18.73
N GLU A 89 10.58 -25.92 -19.56
CA GLU A 89 9.77 -26.97 -20.16
C GLU A 89 9.85 -28.23 -19.30
N ILE A 90 8.69 -28.84 -19.03
CA ILE A 90 8.57 -30.08 -18.26
C ILE A 90 8.72 -31.24 -19.23
N LEU A 91 9.75 -32.07 -19.01
CA LEU A 91 10.01 -33.30 -19.75
C LEU A 91 10.08 -34.48 -18.77
N ASP A 92 9.86 -35.70 -19.26
CA ASP A 92 9.87 -36.94 -18.45
C ASP A 92 11.20 -37.22 -17.72
N GLY A 93 12.25 -36.45 -18.01
CA GLY A 93 13.58 -36.52 -17.40
C GLY A 93 14.05 -35.28 -16.64
N GLY A 94 13.22 -34.24 -16.48
CA GLY A 94 13.57 -33.02 -15.72
C GLY A 94 13.13 -31.72 -16.37
N LEU A 95 13.69 -30.60 -15.88
CA LEU A 95 13.37 -29.25 -16.35
C LEU A 95 14.43 -28.73 -17.32
N GLN A 96 14.02 -28.36 -18.53
CA GLN A 96 14.89 -27.73 -19.53
C GLN A 96 14.56 -26.25 -19.68
N VAL A 97 15.59 -25.40 -19.75
CA VAL A 97 15.41 -23.96 -19.99
C VAL A 97 15.06 -23.74 -21.47
N LEU A 98 13.98 -23.02 -21.70
CA LEU A 98 13.57 -22.56 -23.03
C LEU A 98 14.24 -21.21 -23.33
N GLN A 99 14.96 -21.14 -24.45
CA GLN A 99 15.45 -19.88 -25.00
C GLN A 99 14.35 -19.23 -25.85
N ALA A 100 13.99 -18.00 -25.52
CA ALA A 100 13.10 -17.20 -26.35
C ALA A 100 13.90 -16.53 -27.47
N THR A 101 13.59 -16.84 -28.72
CA THR A 101 14.10 -16.13 -29.90
C THR A 101 13.04 -15.13 -30.37
N LEU A 102 13.43 -13.87 -30.49
CA LEU A 102 12.61 -12.84 -31.14
C LEU A 102 12.90 -12.89 -32.63
N ASN A 103 11.93 -13.34 -33.42
CA ASN A 103 12.02 -13.32 -34.87
C ASN A 103 11.39 -12.01 -35.37
N GLU A 104 12.09 -11.33 -36.27
CA GLU A 104 11.50 -10.26 -37.08
C GLU A 104 10.53 -10.92 -38.08
N ILE A 105 9.35 -10.32 -38.23
CA ILE A 105 8.27 -10.83 -39.07
C ILE A 105 8.24 -9.97 -40.31
N GLU A 106 8.23 -10.58 -41.49
CA GLU A 106 8.20 -9.86 -42.76
C GLU A 106 6.75 -9.71 -43.24
N GLU A 107 6.39 -8.54 -43.74
CA GLU A 107 5.02 -8.32 -44.20
C GLU A 107 4.81 -8.93 -45.59
N THR A 108 4.08 -10.04 -45.64
CA THR A 108 3.61 -10.64 -46.89
C THR A 108 2.34 -9.95 -47.42
N ALA A 109 2.10 -10.01 -48.74
CA ALA A 109 0.88 -9.53 -49.40
C ALA A 109 -0.39 -10.38 -49.11
N ALA A 110 -0.34 -11.32 -48.16
CA ALA A 110 -1.47 -12.18 -47.83
C ALA A 110 -2.64 -11.36 -47.22
N ASN A 111 -3.88 -11.73 -47.57
CA ASN A 111 -5.09 -11.13 -47.04
C ASN A 111 -6.10 -12.20 -46.59
N ASN A 112 -7.13 -11.79 -45.85
CA ASN A 112 -8.15 -12.69 -45.29
C ASN A 112 -9.38 -12.87 -46.18
N GLU A 113 -9.37 -12.34 -47.42
CA GLU A 113 -10.54 -12.33 -48.31
C GLU A 113 -11.05 -13.75 -48.64
N ASN A 114 -10.13 -14.72 -48.76
CA ASN A 114 -10.44 -16.10 -49.13
C ASN A 114 -10.49 -17.06 -47.92
N ILE A 115 -10.61 -16.54 -46.70
CA ILE A 115 -10.64 -17.36 -45.47
C ILE A 115 -12.09 -17.50 -44.97
N SER A 116 -12.63 -18.73 -44.99
CA SER A 116 -13.92 -19.03 -44.37
C SER A 116 -13.81 -19.15 -42.84
N SER A 117 -14.88 -18.81 -42.13
CA SER A 117 -14.91 -18.85 -40.65
C SER A 117 -15.09 -20.27 -40.08
N THR A 118 -15.61 -21.22 -40.87
CA THR A 118 -15.95 -22.57 -40.44
C THR A 118 -15.17 -23.63 -41.24
N GLY A 119 -14.91 -24.77 -40.59
CA GLY A 119 -14.32 -25.96 -41.24
C GLY A 119 -12.81 -25.92 -41.47
N ALA A 120 -12.09 -24.96 -40.91
CA ALA A 120 -10.65 -24.81 -41.13
C ALA A 120 -9.80 -25.90 -40.44
N GLN A 121 -10.27 -26.47 -39.32
CA GLN A 121 -9.59 -27.53 -38.58
C GLN A 121 -10.30 -28.87 -38.80
N LYS A 122 -9.55 -29.90 -39.24
CA LYS A 122 -10.07 -31.24 -39.50
C LYS A 122 -10.02 -32.15 -38.26
N LEU A 123 -8.90 -32.16 -37.52
CA LEU A 123 -8.79 -32.82 -36.20
C LEU A 123 -9.92 -32.41 -35.24
N THR A 124 -10.64 -33.39 -34.73
CA THR A 124 -11.65 -33.18 -33.69
C THR A 124 -11.02 -33.08 -32.30
N PHE A 125 -11.82 -32.68 -31.30
CA PHE A 125 -11.37 -32.65 -29.92
C PHE A 125 -10.94 -34.04 -29.41
N ILE A 126 -11.65 -35.09 -29.81
CA ILE A 126 -11.38 -36.48 -29.40
C ILE A 126 -10.02 -36.93 -29.94
N ASP A 127 -9.73 -36.62 -31.20
CA ASP A 127 -8.44 -36.95 -31.82
C ASP A 127 -7.29 -36.23 -31.11
N ILE A 128 -7.46 -34.97 -30.73
CA ILE A 128 -6.45 -34.19 -30.00
C ILE A 128 -6.23 -34.77 -28.58
N GLU A 129 -7.27 -35.26 -27.94
CA GLU A 129 -7.17 -35.92 -26.64
C GLU A 129 -6.48 -37.29 -26.74
N ALA A 130 -6.75 -38.05 -27.81
CA ALA A 130 -6.04 -39.29 -28.12
C ALA A 130 -4.54 -39.04 -28.31
N LEU A 131 -4.15 -38.02 -29.09
CA LEU A 131 -2.74 -37.63 -29.28
C LEU A 131 -2.06 -37.25 -27.95
N ARG A 132 -2.81 -36.65 -27.01
CA ARG A 132 -2.28 -36.35 -25.67
C ARG A 132 -2.10 -37.62 -24.84
N ASN A 133 -3.04 -38.56 -24.93
CA ASN A 133 -2.98 -39.83 -24.20
C ASN A 133 -1.88 -40.76 -24.75
N GLU A 134 -1.55 -40.64 -26.04
CA GLU A 134 -0.39 -41.29 -26.67
C GLU A 134 0.95 -40.72 -26.17
N GLY A 135 0.95 -39.61 -25.43
CA GLY A 135 2.17 -39.01 -24.87
C GLY A 135 2.97 -38.18 -25.87
N LEU A 136 2.38 -37.78 -27.00
CA LEU A 136 3.04 -36.89 -27.96
C LEU A 136 3.38 -35.55 -27.33
N SER A 137 4.52 -34.99 -27.71
CA SER A 137 4.96 -33.70 -27.19
C SER A 137 4.01 -32.58 -27.63
N GLY A 138 3.93 -31.52 -26.82
CA GLY A 138 3.11 -30.35 -27.15
C GLY A 138 3.46 -29.74 -28.51
N ARG A 139 4.72 -29.82 -28.94
CA ARG A 139 5.19 -29.32 -30.25
C ARG A 139 4.68 -30.17 -31.42
N GLU A 140 4.73 -31.49 -31.30
CA GLU A 140 4.23 -32.41 -32.34
C GLU A 140 2.71 -32.27 -32.52
N ILE A 141 1.98 -32.10 -31.42
CA ILE A 141 0.53 -31.85 -31.45
C ILE A 141 0.21 -30.53 -32.18
N ILE A 142 1.07 -29.51 -32.04
CA ILE A 142 0.91 -28.24 -32.75
C ILE A 142 1.24 -28.42 -34.24
N ALA A 143 2.32 -29.12 -34.57
CA ALA A 143 2.72 -29.38 -35.96
C ALA A 143 1.61 -30.11 -36.73
N LYS A 144 1.08 -31.22 -36.19
CA LYS A 144 -0.05 -31.95 -36.79
C LYS A 144 -1.29 -31.07 -36.97
N GLN A 145 -1.60 -30.21 -35.99
CA GLN A 145 -2.71 -29.26 -36.12
C GLN A 145 -2.49 -28.18 -37.18
N VAL A 146 -1.24 -27.82 -37.48
CA VAL A 146 -0.90 -26.86 -38.54
C VAL A 146 -1.00 -27.53 -39.92
N GLU A 147 -0.47 -28.75 -40.06
CA GLU A 147 -0.52 -29.53 -41.30
C GLU A 147 -1.97 -29.80 -41.76
N GLU A 148 -2.87 -30.09 -40.83
CA GLU A 148 -4.27 -30.33 -41.16
C GLU A 148 -5.13 -29.08 -41.35
N HIS A 149 -4.59 -27.90 -41.01
CA HIS A 149 -5.36 -26.66 -41.06
C HIS A 149 -5.39 -26.11 -42.49
N SER A 150 -6.51 -26.32 -43.20
CA SER A 150 -6.68 -26.01 -44.63
C SER A 150 -6.39 -24.55 -45.00
N ALA A 151 -6.72 -23.60 -44.13
CA ALA A 151 -6.53 -22.16 -44.37
C ALA A 151 -5.34 -21.58 -43.62
N PHE A 152 -4.33 -22.38 -43.25
CA PHE A 152 -3.20 -21.87 -42.45
C PHE A 152 -2.24 -21.05 -43.31
N GLU A 153 -1.95 -21.54 -44.51
CA GLU A 153 -1.04 -20.88 -45.46
C GLU A 153 -1.57 -19.53 -45.94
N LEU A 154 -2.90 -19.43 -46.12
CA LEU A 154 -3.61 -18.21 -46.54
C LEU A 154 -3.56 -17.07 -45.49
N LYS A 155 -3.18 -17.36 -44.25
CA LYS A 155 -3.11 -16.35 -43.18
C LYS A 155 -1.88 -15.46 -43.34
N THR A 156 -2.03 -14.21 -42.92
CA THR A 156 -0.90 -13.29 -42.72
C THR A 156 0.09 -13.85 -41.69
N GLU A 157 1.35 -13.43 -41.77
CA GLU A 157 2.39 -13.88 -40.83
C GLU A 157 2.04 -13.57 -39.37
N TYR A 158 1.52 -12.36 -39.10
CA TYR A 158 1.03 -11.98 -37.78
C TYR A 158 -0.10 -12.91 -37.28
N SER A 159 -0.98 -13.35 -38.17
CA SER A 159 -2.08 -14.28 -37.84
C SER A 159 -1.57 -15.70 -37.59
N LYS A 160 -0.55 -16.14 -38.34
CA LYS A 160 0.15 -17.41 -38.12
C LYS A 160 0.82 -17.42 -36.75
N GLU A 161 1.59 -16.39 -36.41
CA GLU A 161 2.25 -16.29 -35.11
C GLU A 161 1.25 -16.18 -33.95
N LYS A 162 0.17 -15.39 -34.10
CA LYS A 162 -0.92 -15.32 -33.10
C LYS A 162 -1.60 -16.69 -32.92
N TYR A 163 -1.75 -17.46 -33.99
CA TYR A 163 -2.25 -18.83 -33.91
C TYR A 163 -1.26 -19.74 -33.16
N MET A 164 0.02 -19.69 -33.49
CA MET A 164 1.08 -20.47 -32.84
C MET A 164 1.16 -20.17 -31.35
N LYS A 165 1.27 -18.90 -30.95
CA LYS A 165 1.31 -18.48 -29.53
C LYS A 165 0.13 -18.99 -28.72
N ARG A 166 -1.07 -18.97 -29.30
CA ARG A 166 -2.28 -19.50 -28.64
C ARG A 166 -2.26 -21.02 -28.48
N LYS A 167 -1.68 -21.74 -29.44
CA LYS A 167 -1.56 -23.20 -29.40
C LYS A 167 -0.44 -23.62 -28.46
N GLU A 168 0.70 -22.93 -28.51
CA GLU A 168 1.80 -23.00 -27.53
C GLU A 168 1.27 -22.81 -26.11
N ALA A 169 0.52 -21.74 -25.85
CA ALA A 169 -0.07 -21.49 -24.53
C ALA A 169 -1.07 -22.57 -24.06
N LYS A 170 -1.60 -23.40 -24.97
CA LYS A 170 -2.56 -24.46 -24.65
C LYS A 170 -1.90 -25.83 -24.46
N TYR A 171 -0.87 -26.15 -25.26
CA TYR A 171 -0.30 -27.49 -25.34
C TYR A 171 1.13 -27.60 -24.80
N LEU A 172 1.91 -26.51 -24.76
CA LEU A 172 3.25 -26.56 -24.16
C LEU A 172 3.14 -26.65 -22.64
N GLN A 173 3.88 -27.62 -22.09
CA GLN A 173 4.02 -27.83 -20.66
C GLN A 173 5.17 -26.98 -20.14
N VAL A 174 5.01 -25.66 -20.21
CA VAL A 174 6.03 -24.69 -19.80
C VAL A 174 5.55 -23.83 -18.65
N PHE A 175 6.48 -23.34 -17.84
CA PHE A 175 6.18 -22.40 -16.76
C PHE A 175 7.38 -21.51 -16.46
N THR A 176 7.12 -20.35 -15.86
CA THR A 176 8.18 -19.42 -15.46
C THR A 176 8.07 -19.14 -13.96
N PRO A 177 9.06 -19.47 -13.13
CA PRO A 177 9.11 -19.11 -11.73
C PRO A 177 9.49 -17.63 -11.60
N ILE A 178 8.68 -16.88 -10.88
CA ILE A 178 8.81 -15.46 -10.63
C ILE A 178 9.06 -15.28 -9.13
N GLU A 179 9.99 -14.38 -8.83
CA GLU A 179 10.36 -14.03 -7.46
C GLU A 179 9.18 -13.32 -6.75
N PRO A 180 8.86 -13.67 -5.49
CA PRO A 180 7.84 -12.99 -4.70
C PRO A 180 8.33 -11.61 -4.21
N THR A 181 8.45 -10.65 -5.13
CA THR A 181 8.74 -9.24 -4.81
C THR A 181 7.46 -8.51 -4.42
N VAL A 182 7.57 -7.35 -3.76
CA VAL A 182 6.42 -6.49 -3.45
C VAL A 182 5.60 -6.16 -4.69
N HIS A 183 6.26 -5.90 -5.83
CA HIS A 183 5.57 -5.66 -7.10
C HIS A 183 4.77 -6.89 -7.55
N ASN A 184 5.41 -8.05 -7.62
CA ASN A 184 4.80 -9.27 -8.17
C ASN A 184 3.69 -9.82 -7.27
N ILE A 185 3.84 -9.73 -5.94
CA ILE A 185 2.80 -10.15 -4.99
C ILE A 185 1.62 -9.18 -5.01
N CYS A 186 1.88 -7.87 -5.10
CA CYS A 186 0.82 -6.88 -5.23
C CYS A 186 0.04 -7.10 -6.53
N GLU A 187 0.72 -7.30 -7.66
CA GLU A 187 0.08 -7.62 -8.95
C GLU A 187 -0.71 -8.93 -8.88
N TYR A 188 -0.13 -9.99 -8.28
CA TYR A 188 -0.81 -11.27 -8.08
C TYR A 188 -2.12 -11.15 -7.30
N ASN A 189 -2.12 -10.41 -6.18
CA ASN A 189 -3.33 -10.22 -5.39
C ASN A 189 -4.31 -9.30 -6.11
N PHE A 190 -3.84 -8.23 -6.77
CA PHE A 190 -4.70 -7.33 -7.55
C PHE A 190 -5.43 -8.06 -8.69
N GLU A 191 -4.75 -8.92 -9.44
CA GLU A 191 -5.37 -9.67 -10.54
C GLU A 191 -6.28 -10.81 -10.06
N LYS A 192 -6.00 -11.39 -8.90
CA LYS A 192 -6.76 -12.53 -8.35
C LYS A 192 -7.97 -12.10 -7.53
N ASP A 193 -7.76 -11.15 -6.61
CA ASP A 193 -8.74 -10.66 -5.65
C ASP A 193 -8.32 -9.25 -5.17
N ALA A 194 -8.71 -8.25 -5.94
CA ALA A 194 -8.33 -6.87 -5.70
C ALA A 194 -8.98 -6.30 -4.42
N ASP A 195 -10.16 -6.77 -4.04
CA ASP A 195 -10.89 -6.29 -2.86
C ASP A 195 -10.15 -6.62 -1.56
N LYS A 196 -9.49 -7.79 -1.51
CA LYS A 196 -8.63 -8.17 -0.39
C LYS A 196 -7.56 -7.12 -0.08
N ILE A 197 -6.98 -6.51 -1.11
CA ILE A 197 -5.97 -5.45 -0.96
C ILE A 197 -6.58 -4.05 -1.17
N ARG A 198 -7.90 -3.91 -0.99
CA ARG A 198 -8.63 -2.64 -1.13
C ARG A 198 -8.32 -1.92 -2.44
N GLN A 199 -8.24 -2.66 -3.55
CA GLN A 199 -7.93 -2.17 -4.89
C GLN A 199 -6.53 -1.51 -5.01
N LEU A 200 -5.61 -1.83 -4.11
CA LEU A 200 -4.26 -1.27 -4.11
C LEU A 200 -3.43 -1.85 -5.26
N ARG A 201 -3.06 -0.99 -6.21
CA ARG A 201 -2.25 -1.38 -7.37
C ARG A 201 -0.75 -1.17 -7.11
N PRO A 202 0.16 -1.93 -7.76
CA PRO A 202 1.60 -1.85 -7.48
C PRO A 202 2.23 -0.46 -7.68
N ASP A 203 1.76 0.30 -8.67
CA ASP A 203 2.19 1.68 -8.92
C ASP A 203 1.70 2.65 -7.83
N THR A 204 0.46 2.52 -7.36
CA THR A 204 -0.05 3.29 -6.21
C THR A 204 0.78 3.00 -4.97
N LEU A 205 1.05 1.72 -4.68
CA LEU A 205 1.90 1.32 -3.57
C LEU A 205 3.31 1.92 -3.68
N SER A 206 3.89 1.94 -4.89
CA SER A 206 5.20 2.57 -5.12
C SER A 206 5.21 4.08 -4.83
N GLN A 207 4.12 4.77 -5.18
CA GLN A 207 3.96 6.19 -4.86
C GLN A 207 3.78 6.42 -3.37
N ILE A 208 2.98 5.61 -2.68
CA ILE A 208 2.81 5.69 -1.22
C ILE A 208 4.17 5.55 -0.52
N MET A 209 4.98 4.54 -0.88
CA MET A 209 6.30 4.34 -0.29
C MET A 209 7.26 5.51 -0.55
N THR A 210 7.15 6.13 -1.73
CA THR A 210 8.01 7.26 -2.12
C THR A 210 7.59 8.55 -1.43
N MET A 211 6.28 8.85 -1.40
CA MET A 211 5.73 10.04 -0.74
C MET A 211 5.90 9.96 0.78
N ALA A 212 5.79 8.76 1.37
CA ALA A 212 6.08 8.52 2.79
C ALA A 212 7.58 8.52 3.13
N ASN A 213 8.46 8.66 2.13
CA ASN A 213 9.92 8.68 2.29
C ASN A 213 10.44 7.46 3.08
N VAL A 214 9.92 6.27 2.77
CA VAL A 214 10.32 5.03 3.45
C VAL A 214 11.76 4.67 3.09
N ARG A 215 12.61 4.62 4.11
CA ARG A 215 14.06 4.42 4.01
C ARG A 215 14.63 3.66 5.22
N PRO A 216 15.78 2.98 5.08
CA PRO A 216 16.45 2.34 6.20
C PRO A 216 16.69 3.30 7.37
N GLY A 217 16.43 2.83 8.59
CA GLY A 217 16.62 3.60 9.83
C GLY A 217 15.46 4.53 10.20
N GLY A 218 14.45 4.70 9.35
CA GLY A 218 13.27 5.50 9.66
C GLY A 218 12.35 4.85 10.70
N LYS A 219 11.58 5.67 11.42
CA LYS A 219 10.47 5.22 12.28
C LYS A 219 9.14 5.47 11.59
N LEU A 220 8.47 4.39 11.19
CA LEU A 220 7.21 4.45 10.43
C LEU A 220 6.03 4.04 11.32
N LEU A 221 4.96 4.82 11.27
CA LEU A 221 3.67 4.51 11.85
C LEU A 221 2.71 4.05 10.76
N VAL A 222 2.13 2.85 10.90
CA VAL A 222 1.27 2.27 9.86
C VAL A 222 -0.05 1.82 10.46
N VAL A 223 -1.16 2.21 9.84
CA VAL A 223 -2.48 1.62 10.11
C VAL A 223 -2.89 0.88 8.83
N ASP A 224 -2.90 -0.45 8.88
CA ASP A 224 -3.03 -1.29 7.69
C ASP A 224 -4.25 -2.20 7.78
N ASP A 225 -5.17 -2.06 6.82
CA ASP A 225 -6.24 -3.04 6.53
C ASP A 225 -6.03 -3.67 5.13
N VAL A 226 -4.80 -3.66 4.61
CA VAL A 226 -4.42 -4.25 3.31
C VAL A 226 -3.71 -5.61 3.52
N HIS A 227 -4.07 -6.32 4.60
CA HIS A 227 -3.56 -7.64 4.98
C HIS A 227 -2.02 -7.76 5.05
N GLY A 228 -1.32 -6.65 5.32
CA GLY A 228 0.13 -6.59 5.41
C GLY A 228 0.87 -6.15 4.15
N MET A 229 0.19 -5.75 3.06
CA MET A 229 0.89 -5.32 1.83
C MET A 229 1.73 -4.06 2.04
N VAL A 230 1.20 -3.06 2.74
CA VAL A 230 1.91 -1.81 3.01
C VAL A 230 3.09 -2.07 3.94
N VAL A 231 2.89 -2.90 4.96
CA VAL A 231 3.94 -3.32 5.90
C VAL A 231 5.04 -4.11 5.17
N ALA A 232 4.67 -5.04 4.29
CA ALA A 232 5.62 -5.81 3.48
C ALA A 232 6.48 -4.90 2.59
N ALA A 233 5.87 -3.91 1.95
CA ALA A 233 6.57 -2.93 1.14
C ALA A 233 7.56 -2.09 1.97
N ALA A 234 7.15 -1.68 3.17
CA ALA A 234 8.02 -0.96 4.08
C ALA A 234 9.21 -1.83 4.54
N VAL A 235 8.97 -3.09 4.88
CA VAL A 235 10.02 -4.06 5.27
C VAL A 235 11.03 -4.26 4.14
N GLU A 236 10.58 -4.47 2.90
CA GLU A 236 11.46 -4.66 1.74
C GLU A 236 12.36 -3.43 1.53
N ARG A 237 11.80 -2.22 1.68
CA ARG A 237 12.51 -0.95 1.49
C ARG A 237 13.46 -0.58 2.64
N MET A 238 13.11 -0.95 3.88
CA MET A 238 13.90 -0.68 5.08
C MET A 238 15.01 -1.70 5.31
N GLY A 239 14.90 -2.91 4.74
CA GLY A 239 15.96 -3.92 4.78
C GLY A 239 16.30 -4.45 6.18
N GLY A 240 15.34 -4.38 7.12
CA GLY A 240 15.53 -4.77 8.51
C GLY A 240 16.10 -3.67 9.42
N GLU A 241 16.31 -2.45 8.92
CA GLU A 241 16.81 -1.31 9.69
C GLU A 241 15.73 -0.26 9.93
N GLY A 242 15.54 0.14 11.19
CA GLY A 242 14.53 1.13 11.60
C GLY A 242 13.43 0.52 12.46
N ARG A 243 12.25 1.11 12.42
CA ARG A 243 11.08 0.67 13.21
C ARG A 243 9.79 0.82 12.43
N ILE A 244 8.94 -0.20 12.45
CA ILE A 244 7.58 -0.14 11.89
C ILE A 244 6.60 -0.46 13.00
N LEU A 245 5.81 0.53 13.40
CA LEU A 245 4.75 0.38 14.39
C LEU A 245 3.40 0.29 13.70
N VAL A 246 2.79 -0.89 13.76
CA VAL A 246 1.48 -1.17 13.19
C VAL A 246 0.41 -0.97 14.25
N ILE A 247 -0.56 -0.09 14.00
CA ILE A 247 -1.71 0.10 14.89
C ILE A 247 -2.92 -0.61 14.31
N ASN A 248 -3.61 -1.39 15.13
CA ASN A 248 -4.82 -2.10 14.75
C ASN A 248 -5.98 -1.87 15.73
N GLY A 249 -7.21 -2.01 15.24
CA GLY A 249 -8.44 -1.87 16.05
C GLY A 249 -8.98 -3.16 16.65
N VAL A 250 -8.24 -4.27 16.51
CA VAL A 250 -8.64 -5.58 17.02
C VAL A 250 -7.71 -5.98 18.16
N ASP A 251 -8.22 -6.61 19.21
CA ASP A 251 -7.41 -7.07 20.36
C ASP A 251 -6.48 -8.26 19.99
N SER A 252 -6.73 -8.90 18.84
CA SER A 252 -5.81 -9.87 18.24
C SER A 252 -4.59 -9.18 17.61
N PRO A 253 -3.49 -9.91 17.34
CA PRO A 253 -2.44 -9.40 16.47
C PRO A 253 -3.01 -8.90 15.13
N PRO A 254 -2.38 -7.91 14.48
CA PRO A 254 -2.82 -7.42 13.19
C PRO A 254 -2.79 -8.53 12.15
N ASP A 255 -3.74 -8.48 11.21
CA ASP A 255 -3.73 -9.39 10.07
C ASP A 255 -2.64 -8.97 9.09
N LEU A 256 -1.51 -9.68 9.17
CA LEU A 256 -0.37 -9.53 8.27
C LEU A 256 -0.16 -10.80 7.42
N HIS A 257 -1.25 -11.49 7.04
CA HIS A 257 -1.18 -12.76 6.32
C HIS A 257 -0.36 -12.71 5.02
N LEU A 258 -0.26 -11.55 4.35
CA LEU A 258 0.52 -11.46 3.12
C LEU A 258 2.03 -11.48 3.35
N LEU A 259 2.53 -11.17 4.56
CA LEU A 259 3.96 -11.32 4.90
C LEU A 259 4.45 -12.76 4.70
N ASP A 260 3.59 -13.74 4.96
CA ASP A 260 3.91 -15.16 4.78
C ASP A 260 4.07 -15.57 3.31
N SER A 261 3.61 -14.74 2.37
CA SER A 261 3.78 -14.96 0.93
C SER A 261 5.18 -14.54 0.43
N PHE A 262 5.87 -13.70 1.19
CA PHE A 262 7.23 -13.23 0.87
C PHE A 262 8.27 -14.19 1.44
N ASN A 263 9.51 -14.09 0.93
CA ASN A 263 10.67 -14.82 1.44
C ASN A 263 11.56 -13.90 2.29
N PHE A 264 10.96 -13.21 3.26
CA PHE A 264 11.71 -12.34 4.19
C PHE A 264 12.49 -13.16 5.21
N ASN A 265 13.71 -12.71 5.54
CA ASN A 265 14.45 -13.32 6.63
C ASN A 265 13.85 -12.88 7.97
N PRO A 266 14.00 -13.67 9.05
CA PRO A 266 13.60 -13.24 10.39
C PRO A 266 14.27 -11.93 10.83
N SER A 267 15.47 -11.62 10.32
CA SER A 267 16.15 -10.33 10.55
C SER A 267 15.40 -9.16 9.94
N ASP A 268 14.76 -9.36 8.79
CA ASP A 268 14.12 -8.30 8.02
C ASP A 268 12.76 -7.94 8.67
N LEU A 269 12.13 -8.91 9.34
CA LEU A 269 10.86 -8.77 10.07
C LEU A 269 11.02 -8.25 11.50
N ALA A 270 12.23 -8.26 12.06
CA ALA A 270 12.51 -7.81 13.43
C ALA A 270 12.03 -6.37 13.76
N PRO A 271 12.04 -5.40 12.82
CA PRO A 271 11.55 -4.04 13.07
C PRO A 271 10.04 -3.92 13.31
N ILE A 272 9.24 -4.94 12.97
CA ILE A 272 7.78 -4.88 13.05
C ILE A 272 7.33 -5.03 14.50
N THR A 273 6.55 -4.06 14.98
CA THR A 273 5.87 -4.12 16.27
C THR A 273 4.44 -3.67 16.08
N SER A 274 3.51 -4.24 16.86
CA SER A 274 2.09 -3.94 16.76
C SER A 274 1.52 -3.47 18.09
N MET A 275 0.54 -2.57 18.03
CA MET A 275 -0.21 -2.12 19.20
C MET A 275 -1.68 -1.89 18.86
N HIS A 276 -2.55 -2.05 19.86
CA HIS A 276 -3.97 -1.78 19.71
C HIS A 276 -4.29 -0.27 19.85
N PHE A 277 -5.33 0.22 19.18
CA PHE A 277 -5.78 1.62 19.32
C PHE A 277 -6.07 2.04 20.76
N ALA A 278 -6.59 1.16 21.61
CA ALA A 278 -6.80 1.53 23.02
C ALA A 278 -5.48 1.88 23.74
N ALA A 279 -4.36 1.30 23.30
CA ALA A 279 -3.05 1.57 23.89
C ALA A 279 -2.48 2.96 23.54
N THR A 280 -3.12 3.69 22.62
CA THR A 280 -2.76 5.09 22.32
C THR A 280 -3.34 6.07 23.33
N GLU A 281 -4.30 5.66 24.16
CA GLU A 281 -4.87 6.52 25.21
C GLU A 281 -3.97 6.57 26.44
N GLU A 282 -3.80 7.76 27.03
CA GLU A 282 -3.00 7.94 28.25
C GLU A 282 -3.58 7.18 29.44
N ALA A 283 -4.91 7.14 29.55
CA ALA A 283 -5.64 6.49 30.64
C ALA A 283 -5.66 4.96 30.53
N TRP A 284 -5.45 4.40 29.34
CA TRP A 284 -5.36 2.96 29.17
C TRP A 284 -4.17 2.43 29.94
N ALA A 285 -4.26 1.22 30.47
CA ALA A 285 -3.12 0.51 31.05
C ALA A 285 -3.12 -0.92 30.52
N PRO A 286 -1.96 -1.48 30.17
CA PRO A 286 -1.89 -2.90 29.85
C PRO A 286 -2.46 -3.69 31.04
N PRO A 287 -3.23 -4.76 30.80
CA PRO A 287 -3.80 -5.59 31.87
C PRO A 287 -2.72 -5.86 32.91
N ALA A 288 -2.97 -5.40 34.15
CA ALA A 288 -1.98 -5.45 35.19
C ALA A 288 -1.49 -6.90 35.32
N LEU A 289 -0.17 -7.10 35.26
CA LEU A 289 0.40 -8.33 35.77
C LEU A 289 -0.14 -8.45 37.20
N PRO A 290 -0.82 -9.56 37.57
CA PRO A 290 -1.13 -9.80 38.97
C PRO A 290 0.19 -9.69 39.72
N LEU A 291 0.33 -8.66 40.56
CA LEU A 291 1.55 -8.36 41.33
C LEU A 291 2.01 -9.59 42.14
N ASP A 292 1.05 -10.46 42.48
CA ASP A 292 1.27 -11.77 43.10
C ASP A 292 2.16 -12.73 42.31
N LEU A 293 2.40 -12.54 41.00
CA LEU A 293 3.25 -13.43 40.18
C LEU A 293 4.75 -13.22 40.40
N ALA A 294 5.17 -12.00 40.74
CA ALA A 294 6.58 -11.75 41.11
C ALA A 294 6.92 -12.43 42.44
N GLU A 295 5.97 -12.48 43.37
CA GLU A 295 6.11 -13.17 44.67
C GLU A 295 5.84 -14.69 44.57
N THR A 296 4.92 -15.14 43.70
CA THR A 296 4.64 -16.57 43.51
C THR A 296 5.64 -17.27 42.59
N ALA A 297 6.40 -16.57 41.74
CA ALA A 297 7.53 -17.16 41.00
C ALA A 297 8.62 -17.69 41.95
N GLY A 298 8.75 -17.10 43.14
CA GLY A 298 9.61 -17.62 44.22
C GLY A 298 9.00 -18.78 45.02
N LYS A 299 7.67 -18.98 44.95
CA LYS A 299 6.94 -19.98 45.77
C LYS A 299 6.43 -21.18 44.98
N THR A 300 6.30 -21.10 43.65
CA THR A 300 5.81 -22.20 42.80
C THR A 300 6.96 -23.06 42.28
N LYS A 301 7.02 -24.33 42.71
CA LYS A 301 8.05 -25.32 42.30
C LYS A 301 7.78 -25.95 40.92
N ASN A 302 6.77 -25.49 40.20
CA ASN A 302 6.24 -26.16 39.02
C ASN A 302 6.76 -25.51 37.73
N THR A 303 7.61 -26.22 36.97
CA THR A 303 8.32 -25.71 35.78
C THR A 303 7.38 -25.11 34.72
N ARG A 304 6.17 -25.64 34.57
CA ARG A 304 5.18 -25.15 33.60
C ARG A 304 4.60 -23.79 33.97
N ASP A 305 4.40 -23.53 35.25
CA ASP A 305 3.80 -22.28 35.73
C ASP A 305 4.83 -21.13 35.67
N ILE A 306 6.10 -21.42 35.97
CA ILE A 306 7.22 -20.48 35.78
C ILE A 306 7.33 -20.05 34.30
N ILE A 307 7.21 -20.98 33.34
CA ILE A 307 7.25 -20.66 31.91
C ILE A 307 6.07 -19.77 31.50
N LYS A 308 4.85 -20.05 32.01
CA LYS A 308 3.66 -19.22 31.75
C LYS A 308 3.84 -17.80 32.29
N ILE A 309 4.35 -17.66 33.52
CA ILE A 309 4.60 -16.37 34.15
C ILE A 309 5.66 -15.58 33.38
N LYS A 310 6.76 -16.23 32.99
CA LYS A 310 7.83 -15.60 32.19
C LYS A 310 7.31 -15.12 30.82
N LYS A 311 6.45 -15.91 30.16
CA LYS A 311 5.80 -15.51 28.91
C LYS A 311 4.88 -14.31 29.10
N ARG A 312 4.04 -14.31 30.14
CA ARG A 312 3.15 -13.18 30.47
C ARG A 312 3.94 -11.90 30.77
N LYS A 313 5.02 -12.02 31.54
CA LYS A 313 5.92 -10.90 31.82
C LYS A 313 6.56 -10.34 30.55
N ALA A 314 7.08 -11.21 29.67
CA ALA A 314 7.66 -10.77 28.41
C ALA A 314 6.66 -10.05 27.49
N VAL A 315 5.40 -10.51 27.45
CA VAL A 315 4.33 -9.84 26.69
C VAL A 315 4.01 -8.47 27.28
N TYR A 316 3.90 -8.38 28.61
CA TYR A 316 3.66 -7.12 29.31
C TYR A 316 4.82 -6.12 29.09
N ASP A 317 6.06 -6.57 29.27
CA ASP A 317 7.25 -5.74 29.08
C ASP A 317 7.33 -5.22 27.64
N LYS A 318 7.04 -6.06 26.64
CA LYS A 318 6.99 -5.65 25.22
C LYS A 318 5.89 -4.63 24.95
N ALA A 319 4.68 -4.85 25.48
CA ALA A 319 3.56 -3.93 25.31
C ALA A 319 3.85 -2.55 25.95
N LYS A 320 4.51 -2.56 27.11
CA LYS A 320 4.95 -1.34 27.80
C LYS A 320 6.03 -0.61 27.00
N GLU A 321 7.07 -1.31 26.54
CA GLU A 321 8.15 -0.73 25.72
C GLU A 321 7.60 -0.10 24.43
N THR A 322 6.69 -0.82 23.74
CA THR A 322 6.04 -0.32 22.52
C THR A 322 5.25 0.96 22.78
N ARG A 323 4.57 1.01 23.93
CA ARG A 323 3.80 2.18 24.33
C ARG A 323 4.70 3.35 24.69
N ASP A 324 5.72 3.12 25.51
CA ASP A 324 6.71 4.14 25.88
C ASP A 324 7.36 4.71 24.60
N GLU A 325 7.63 3.87 23.60
CA GLU A 325 8.11 4.29 22.29
C GLU A 325 7.08 5.13 21.51
N PHE A 326 5.80 4.76 21.52
CA PHE A 326 4.74 5.53 20.88
C PHE A 326 4.60 6.94 21.49
N PHE A 327 4.58 7.04 22.81
CA PHE A 327 4.45 8.32 23.53
C PHE A 327 5.74 9.16 23.49
N ASN A 328 6.92 8.55 23.37
CA ASN A 328 8.16 9.27 23.09
C ASN A 328 8.14 9.95 21.71
N GLY A 329 7.28 9.47 20.80
CA GLY A 329 7.06 10.05 19.49
C GLY A 329 8.29 10.04 18.58
N GLY A 330 8.33 10.99 17.66
CA GLY A 330 9.40 11.12 16.67
C GLY A 330 9.27 10.12 15.54
N PHE A 331 8.04 9.80 15.12
CA PHE A 331 7.82 9.03 13.90
C PHE A 331 8.11 9.90 12.67
N ASP A 332 8.94 9.37 11.77
CA ASP A 332 9.40 10.05 10.56
C ASP A 332 8.36 10.02 9.44
N GLY A 333 7.33 9.19 9.54
CA GLY A 333 6.26 9.12 8.55
C GLY A 333 5.06 8.31 9.04
N VAL A 334 3.89 8.62 8.47
CA VAL A 334 2.64 7.91 8.75
C VAL A 334 2.00 7.42 7.46
N ILE A 335 1.56 6.16 7.44
CA ILE A 335 0.81 5.58 6.34
C ILE A 335 -0.50 5.00 6.86
N LEU A 336 -1.62 5.51 6.35
CA LEU A 336 -2.95 5.01 6.64
C LEU A 336 -3.51 4.32 5.40
N ALA A 337 -3.82 3.04 5.52
CA ALA A 337 -4.48 2.24 4.50
C ALA A 337 -5.63 1.44 5.12
N CYS A 338 -6.47 2.12 5.91
CA CYS A 338 -7.54 1.53 6.70
C CYS A 338 -8.96 1.92 6.23
N GLU A 339 -9.96 1.16 6.67
CA GLU A 339 -11.39 1.47 6.43
C GLU A 339 -11.93 2.55 7.37
N TYR A 340 -11.26 2.76 8.51
CA TYR A 340 -11.65 3.77 9.50
C TYR A 340 -11.72 5.18 8.93
N GLU A 341 -12.51 6.03 9.61
CA GLU A 341 -12.58 7.46 9.34
C GLU A 341 -11.18 8.08 9.55
N PRO A 342 -10.53 8.61 8.49
CA PRO A 342 -9.11 8.91 8.55
C PRO A 342 -8.78 10.12 9.40
N TYR A 343 -9.69 11.08 9.58
CA TYR A 343 -9.44 12.26 10.40
C TYR A 343 -9.32 11.90 11.89
N SER A 344 -10.24 11.09 12.42
CA SER A 344 -10.22 10.62 13.81
C SER A 344 -8.98 9.81 14.12
N VAL A 345 -8.53 8.98 13.17
CA VAL A 345 -7.26 8.25 13.31
C VAL A 345 -6.10 9.25 13.36
N LEU A 346 -6.03 10.20 12.42
CA LEU A 346 -4.95 11.19 12.41
C LEU A 346 -4.92 12.02 13.70
N GLU A 347 -6.06 12.50 14.19
CA GLU A 347 -6.17 13.28 15.42
C GLU A 347 -5.54 12.55 16.63
N ARG A 348 -5.76 11.24 16.74
CA ARG A 348 -5.15 10.42 17.80
C ARG A 348 -3.66 10.22 17.62
N LEU A 349 -3.17 10.16 16.38
CA LEU A 349 -1.77 9.92 16.09
C LEU A 349 -0.94 11.20 16.10
N LEU A 350 -1.57 12.38 15.91
CA LEU A 350 -0.93 13.71 15.83
C LEU A 350 0.20 13.96 16.84
N PRO A 351 0.06 13.63 18.15
CA PRO A 351 1.10 13.92 19.14
C PRO A 351 2.40 13.11 18.92
N SER A 352 2.29 11.94 18.30
CA SER A 352 3.42 11.03 18.09
C SER A 352 4.23 11.36 16.84
N ILE A 353 3.63 12.07 15.87
CA ILE A 353 4.21 12.36 14.56
C ILE A 353 5.28 13.45 14.68
N GLY A 354 6.47 13.19 14.13
CA GLY A 354 7.55 14.17 14.07
C GLY A 354 7.22 15.39 13.18
N GLY A 355 7.85 16.52 13.47
CA GLY A 355 7.77 17.69 12.59
C GLY A 355 8.40 17.40 11.23
N SER A 356 7.82 17.96 10.17
CA SER A 356 8.22 17.71 8.77
C SER A 356 8.04 16.26 8.30
N ALA A 357 7.34 15.41 9.04
CA ALA A 357 7.05 14.04 8.63
C ALA A 357 5.93 14.01 7.55
N PRO A 358 6.08 13.22 6.47
CA PRO A 358 5.00 12.95 5.53
C PRO A 358 3.87 12.12 6.17
N VAL A 359 2.64 12.52 5.88
CA VAL A 359 1.41 11.83 6.25
C VAL A 359 0.72 11.40 4.97
N ILE A 360 0.65 10.09 4.74
CA ILE A 360 0.07 9.50 3.53
C ILE A 360 -1.17 8.70 3.90
N VAL A 361 -2.28 8.97 3.21
CA VAL A 361 -3.55 8.28 3.39
C VAL A 361 -3.98 7.69 2.05
N TYR A 362 -4.19 6.38 2.04
CA TYR A 362 -4.68 5.62 0.90
C TYR A 362 -6.16 5.26 1.08
N SER A 363 -6.95 5.47 0.04
CA SER A 363 -8.33 4.99 -0.03
C SER A 363 -8.71 4.65 -1.47
N PRO A 364 -9.48 3.58 -1.73
CA PRO A 364 -10.04 3.32 -3.04
C PRO A 364 -11.11 4.36 -3.44
N TYR A 365 -11.67 5.10 -2.46
CA TYR A 365 -12.78 6.03 -2.66
C TYR A 365 -12.34 7.49 -2.53
N LEU A 366 -12.51 8.26 -3.60
CA LEU A 366 -12.22 9.69 -3.63
C LEU A 366 -13.01 10.54 -2.61
N PRO A 367 -14.33 10.31 -2.37
CA PRO A 367 -15.10 11.14 -1.43
C PRO A 367 -14.53 11.17 -0.01
N VAL A 368 -13.98 10.05 0.46
CA VAL A 368 -13.35 9.93 1.79
C VAL A 368 -12.14 10.86 1.89
N LEU A 369 -11.29 10.89 0.86
CA LEU A 369 -10.11 11.74 0.83
C LEU A 369 -10.45 13.22 0.61
N TYR A 370 -11.52 13.52 -0.14
CA TYR A 370 -11.96 14.89 -0.36
C TYR A 370 -12.49 15.54 0.93
N SER A 371 -13.28 14.80 1.70
CA SER A 371 -13.72 15.22 3.04
C SER A 371 -12.51 15.50 3.93
N LEU A 372 -11.57 14.54 4.00
CA LEU A 372 -10.34 14.69 4.77
C LEU A 372 -9.50 15.90 4.32
N GLN A 373 -9.30 16.09 3.02
CA GLN A 373 -8.53 17.22 2.49
C GLN A 373 -9.10 18.56 2.93
N THR A 374 -10.42 18.69 2.96
CA THR A 374 -11.11 19.92 3.38
C THR A 374 -10.87 20.19 4.87
N THR A 375 -10.97 19.17 5.70
CA THR A 375 -10.68 19.26 7.15
C THR A 375 -9.21 19.60 7.40
N LEU A 376 -8.27 18.91 6.73
CA LEU A 376 -6.84 19.15 6.88
C LEU A 376 -6.40 20.54 6.42
N ARG A 377 -7.09 21.16 5.44
CA ARG A 377 -6.84 22.56 5.04
C ARG A 377 -7.26 23.57 6.10
N SER A 378 -8.18 23.19 6.98
CA SER A 378 -8.66 24.04 8.07
C SER A 378 -7.75 23.94 9.30
N CYS A 379 -7.03 22.82 9.45
CA CYS A 379 -6.06 22.58 10.51
C CYS A 379 -4.69 23.22 10.19
N PRO A 380 -4.07 23.96 11.12
CA PRO A 380 -2.73 24.53 10.92
C PRO A 380 -1.61 23.48 10.97
N ASP A 381 -1.90 22.31 11.53
CA ASP A 381 -0.96 21.22 11.76
C ASP A 381 -0.44 20.54 10.48
N PHE A 382 -1.09 20.76 9.34
CA PHE A 382 -0.81 20.09 8.08
C PHE A 382 -0.53 21.09 6.96
N LEU A 383 0.52 20.81 6.20
CA LEU A 383 0.94 21.59 5.05
C LEU A 383 0.55 20.88 3.75
N ALA A 384 -0.06 21.65 2.84
CA ALA A 384 -0.34 21.29 1.45
C ALA A 384 -0.98 19.90 1.24
N PRO A 385 -2.15 19.61 1.85
CA PRO A 385 -2.85 18.35 1.61
C PRO A 385 -3.27 18.26 0.14
N SER A 386 -2.71 17.29 -0.57
CA SER A 386 -2.89 17.07 -2.01
C SER A 386 -3.43 15.66 -2.27
N ILE A 387 -4.38 15.54 -3.20
CA ILE A 387 -4.91 14.24 -3.64
C ILE A 387 -4.32 13.95 -5.02
N SER A 388 -3.84 12.73 -5.21
CA SER A 388 -3.29 12.25 -6.46
C SER A 388 -3.87 10.88 -6.83
N GLU A 389 -4.05 10.66 -8.13
CA GLU A 389 -4.46 9.38 -8.69
C GLU A 389 -3.42 8.94 -9.73
N PRO A 390 -2.75 7.79 -9.53
CA PRO A 390 -1.87 7.24 -10.54
C PRO A 390 -2.67 6.52 -11.64
N TRP A 391 -2.28 6.72 -12.89
CA TRP A 391 -2.78 5.94 -14.03
C TRP A 391 -1.67 5.10 -14.64
N LEU A 392 -1.95 3.81 -14.83
CA LEU A 392 -1.02 2.85 -15.41
C LEU A 392 -1.57 2.33 -16.74
N ARG A 393 -0.76 2.42 -17.79
CA ARG A 393 -1.10 1.92 -19.13
C ARG A 393 -0.05 0.92 -19.61
N LYS A 394 -0.43 -0.35 -19.71
CA LYS A 394 0.40 -1.42 -20.28
C LYS A 394 0.41 -1.32 -21.81
N TYR A 395 1.58 -1.56 -22.41
CA TYR A 395 1.78 -1.54 -23.86
C TYR A 395 2.24 -2.92 -24.34
N GLN A 396 1.61 -3.41 -25.40
CA GLN A 396 2.16 -4.49 -26.19
C GLN A 396 3.26 -3.90 -27.08
N VAL A 397 4.49 -4.37 -26.94
CA VAL A 397 5.64 -3.92 -27.73
C VAL A 397 6.19 -5.08 -28.52
N LEU A 398 5.76 -5.17 -29.78
CA LEU A 398 6.18 -6.20 -30.73
C LEU A 398 6.30 -5.55 -32.12
N PRO A 399 7.23 -6.03 -32.98
CA PRO A 399 7.40 -5.48 -34.33
C PRO A 399 6.08 -5.44 -35.10
N GLY A 400 5.75 -4.30 -35.72
CA GLY A 400 4.54 -4.11 -36.53
C GLY A 400 3.19 -4.11 -35.78
N ARG A 401 3.17 -4.32 -34.45
CA ARG A 401 1.92 -4.43 -33.65
C ARG A 401 2.02 -3.78 -32.28
N THR A 402 2.70 -2.64 -32.19
CA THR A 402 2.85 -1.89 -30.95
C THR A 402 1.62 -1.05 -30.67
N HIS A 403 0.88 -1.37 -29.60
CA HIS A 403 -0.29 -0.62 -29.16
C HIS A 403 -0.53 -0.82 -27.66
N PRO A 404 -1.27 0.08 -26.99
CA PRO A 404 -1.71 -0.14 -25.62
C PRO A 404 -2.61 -1.37 -25.50
N GLU A 405 -2.60 -2.04 -24.34
CA GLU A 405 -3.58 -3.10 -24.08
C GLU A 405 -5.01 -2.54 -24.12
N MET A 406 -5.91 -3.25 -24.82
CA MET A 406 -7.28 -2.79 -25.04
C MET A 406 -8.17 -2.94 -23.80
N ALA A 407 -7.89 -3.94 -22.97
CA ALA A 407 -8.47 -4.07 -21.64
C ALA A 407 -7.54 -3.36 -20.66
N GLY A 408 -7.93 -2.17 -20.21
CA GLY A 408 -7.16 -1.42 -19.22
C GLY A 408 -7.19 -2.11 -17.85
N MET A 409 -6.18 -1.84 -17.03
CA MET A 409 -6.25 -2.15 -15.61
C MET A 409 -7.27 -1.22 -14.94
N GLN A 410 -7.96 -1.72 -13.94
CA GLN A 410 -8.88 -0.93 -13.12
C GLN A 410 -8.11 0.18 -12.37
N HIS A 411 -8.84 1.11 -11.74
CA HIS A 411 -8.24 2.15 -10.90
C HIS A 411 -7.44 1.52 -9.73
N GLY A 412 -6.43 2.24 -9.25
CA GLY A 412 -5.50 1.75 -8.21
C GLY A 412 -5.69 2.43 -6.87
N GLY A 413 -6.87 3.06 -6.70
CA GLY A 413 -7.20 3.96 -5.60
C GLY A 413 -6.54 5.33 -5.68
N PHE A 414 -6.74 6.12 -4.64
CA PHE A 414 -6.32 7.51 -4.52
C PHE A 414 -5.37 7.66 -3.33
N ILE A 415 -4.45 8.62 -3.43
CA ILE A 415 -3.47 8.92 -2.38
C ILE A 415 -3.65 10.37 -1.97
N LEU A 416 -3.86 10.60 -0.68
CA LEU A 416 -3.74 11.92 -0.06
C LEU A 416 -2.38 12.03 0.62
N ALA A 417 -1.62 13.07 0.27
CA ALA A 417 -0.32 13.36 0.86
C ALA A 417 -0.34 14.75 1.52
N ALA A 418 0.14 14.82 2.75
CA ALA A 418 0.33 16.05 3.51
C ALA A 418 1.65 15.99 4.30
N ILE A 419 2.13 17.12 4.78
CA ILE A 419 3.32 17.19 5.64
C ILE A 419 2.90 17.71 7.01
N ARG A 420 3.31 17.04 8.08
CA ARG A 420 3.13 17.53 9.46
C ARG A 420 4.02 18.75 9.69
N VAL A 421 3.43 19.85 10.15
CA VAL A 421 4.17 21.06 10.54
C VAL A 421 3.75 21.47 11.94
N PHE A 422 4.68 21.84 12.80
CA PHE A 422 4.31 22.41 14.10
C PHE A 422 3.95 23.88 13.90
N ASP A 423 2.77 24.25 14.38
CA ASP A 423 2.36 25.64 14.36
C ASP A 423 3.15 26.44 15.40
N ASP A 424 3.46 27.67 15.04
CA ASP A 424 4.09 28.63 15.95
C ASP A 424 3.00 29.60 16.41
N ALA A 425 2.69 29.57 17.70
CA ALA A 425 1.66 30.42 18.29
C ALA A 425 1.95 31.93 18.13
N GLU A 426 3.21 32.31 17.87
CA GLU A 426 3.62 33.69 17.60
C GLU A 426 3.64 34.04 16.10
N ALA A 427 3.57 33.05 15.22
CA ALA A 427 3.60 33.25 13.78
C ALA A 427 2.25 33.77 13.27
N SER A 428 2.23 35.06 12.91
CA SER A 428 1.07 35.70 12.29
C SER A 428 0.89 35.20 10.86
N SER A 429 -0.08 34.30 10.64
CA SER A 429 -0.46 33.91 9.28
C SER A 429 -0.94 35.14 8.49
N PHE A 430 -0.49 35.28 7.24
CA PHE A 430 -0.88 36.41 6.36
C PHE A 430 -2.41 36.56 6.21
N ALA A 431 -3.17 35.48 6.43
CA ALA A 431 -4.63 35.47 6.45
C ALA A 431 -5.23 35.97 7.77
N SER A 432 -4.64 35.64 8.92
CA SER A 432 -5.07 36.15 10.23
C SER A 432 -4.69 37.61 10.44
N GLY A 433 -3.58 38.09 9.84
CA GLY A 433 -3.19 39.50 9.88
C GLY A 433 -4.24 40.46 9.31
N ARG A 434 -4.95 40.09 8.23
CA ARG A 434 -6.06 40.90 7.68
C ARG A 434 -7.30 40.88 8.56
N ARG A 435 -7.63 39.73 9.18
CA ARG A 435 -8.78 39.62 10.10
C ARG A 435 -8.50 40.34 11.42
N ALA A 436 -7.30 40.20 11.98
CA ALA A 436 -6.86 40.91 13.18
C ALA A 436 -6.75 42.43 12.95
N ALA A 437 -6.25 42.87 11.79
CA ALA A 437 -6.25 44.29 11.43
C ALA A 437 -7.67 44.84 11.21
N LYS A 438 -8.56 44.08 10.58
CA LYS A 438 -9.98 44.45 10.43
C LYS A 438 -10.69 44.51 11.79
N ARG A 439 -10.41 43.56 12.70
CA ARG A 439 -10.92 43.53 14.08
C ARG A 439 -10.43 44.74 14.88
N ARG A 440 -9.12 45.02 14.89
CA ARG A 440 -8.55 46.23 15.52
C ARG A 440 -9.14 47.53 14.97
N LYS A 441 -9.41 47.59 13.66
CA LYS A 441 -10.02 48.77 13.04
C LYS A 441 -11.50 48.95 13.43
N LEU A 442 -12.25 47.87 13.58
CA LEU A 442 -13.63 47.87 14.08
C LEU A 442 -13.69 48.22 15.58
N GLU A 443 -12.75 47.72 16.36
CA GLU A 443 -12.63 47.96 17.81
C GLU A 443 -12.24 49.42 18.09
N ASN A 444 -11.28 49.98 17.36
CA ASN A 444 -10.96 51.41 17.43
C ASN A 444 -12.15 52.29 17.01
N LYS A 445 -12.88 51.89 15.96
CA LYS A 445 -14.08 52.62 15.52
C LYS A 445 -15.21 52.57 16.54
N LYS A 446 -15.33 51.48 17.31
CA LYS A 446 -16.27 51.39 18.44
C LYS A 446 -15.88 52.36 19.55
N VAL A 447 -14.59 52.45 19.90
CA VAL A 447 -14.09 53.38 20.92
C VAL A 447 -14.27 54.85 20.50
N GLU A 448 -14.05 55.18 19.24
CA GLU A 448 -14.33 56.53 18.70
C GLU A 448 -15.82 56.90 18.80
N LEU A 449 -16.71 55.97 18.41
CA LEU A 449 -18.16 56.18 18.51
C LEU A 449 -18.68 56.24 19.96
N GLU A 450 -17.98 55.58 20.89
CA GLU A 450 -18.26 55.69 22.33
C GLU A 450 -17.85 57.05 22.90
N ALA A 451 -16.81 57.69 22.36
CA ALA A 451 -16.41 59.04 22.74
C ALA A 451 -17.34 60.13 22.17
N GLU A 452 -17.96 59.89 21.01
CA GLU A 452 -18.90 60.82 20.36
C GLU A 452 -20.36 60.72 20.88
N GLY A 453 -20.68 59.73 21.71
CA GLY A 453 -21.99 59.60 22.36
C GLY A 453 -23.13 59.09 21.48
N ASP A 454 -22.83 58.51 20.31
CA ASP A 454 -23.84 58.10 19.32
C ASP A 454 -24.29 56.64 19.53
N VAL A 455 -25.40 56.45 20.26
CA VAL A 455 -25.86 55.15 20.79
C VAL A 455 -26.29 54.17 19.70
N GLU A 456 -26.87 54.66 18.60
CA GLU A 456 -27.43 53.82 17.54
C GLU A 456 -26.33 53.18 16.68
N LYS A 457 -25.29 53.95 16.34
CA LYS A 457 -24.13 53.44 15.59
C LYS A 457 -23.22 52.54 16.42
N ARG A 458 -23.20 52.72 17.74
CA ARG A 458 -22.50 51.85 18.70
C ARG A 458 -23.03 50.42 18.66
N GLY A 459 -24.35 50.24 18.59
CA GLY A 459 -24.99 48.92 18.52
C GLY A 459 -24.61 48.17 17.23
N VAL A 460 -24.60 48.87 16.09
CA VAL A 460 -24.22 48.29 14.79
C VAL A 460 -22.73 47.92 14.74
N ALA A 461 -21.85 48.76 15.31
CA ALA A 461 -20.43 48.46 15.40
C ALA A 461 -20.14 47.27 16.33
N ALA A 462 -20.86 47.14 17.45
CA ALA A 462 -20.74 46.00 18.36
C ALA A 462 -21.16 44.68 17.69
N ALA A 463 -22.31 44.67 17.01
CA ALA A 463 -22.78 43.50 16.27
C ALA A 463 -21.80 43.08 15.15
N ALA A 464 -21.14 44.03 14.49
CA ALA A 464 -20.13 43.76 13.47
C ALA A 464 -18.81 43.21 14.04
N VAL A 465 -18.45 43.57 15.29
CA VAL A 465 -17.32 42.98 16.01
C VAL A 465 -17.64 41.54 16.42
N ASP A 466 -18.84 41.30 16.96
CA ASP A 466 -19.28 39.96 17.37
C ASP A 466 -19.39 39.00 16.18
N ALA A 467 -19.92 39.47 15.03
CA ALA A 467 -19.95 38.69 13.79
C ALA A 467 -18.55 38.37 13.22
N ALA A 468 -17.52 39.15 13.57
CA ALA A 468 -16.14 38.89 13.20
C ALA A 468 -15.39 38.00 14.21
N VAL A 469 -15.95 37.80 15.41
CA VAL A 469 -15.42 36.99 16.52
C VAL A 469 -16.03 35.59 16.56
N GLY A 470 -17.09 35.31 15.80
CA GLY A 470 -17.68 33.98 15.66
C GLY A 470 -16.67 32.93 15.18
N GLU A 471 -15.98 32.30 16.13
CA GLU A 471 -15.57 30.90 16.06
C GLU A 471 -16.85 30.11 15.79
N ALA A 472 -16.88 29.34 14.69
CA ALA A 472 -17.84 28.27 14.62
C ALA A 472 -17.47 27.28 15.73
N PRO A 473 -18.30 27.08 16.77
CA PRO A 473 -18.11 25.90 17.60
C PRO A 473 -18.27 24.69 16.68
N CYS A 474 -17.34 23.75 16.78
CA CYS A 474 -17.50 22.43 16.20
C CYS A 474 -18.83 21.87 16.72
N LYS A 475 -19.88 21.90 15.89
CA LYS A 475 -21.17 21.34 16.24
C LYS A 475 -20.98 19.83 16.41
N THR A 476 -20.91 19.40 17.65
CA THR A 476 -21.20 18.03 18.04
C THR A 476 -22.63 17.69 17.59
N SER A 477 -22.74 16.70 16.71
CA SER A 477 -23.81 15.71 16.69
C SER A 477 -25.28 16.20 16.66
N THR A 478 -25.69 16.97 15.65
CA THR A 478 -27.14 17.13 15.34
C THR A 478 -27.50 17.14 13.85
N GLU A 479 -26.54 16.95 12.93
CA GLU A 479 -26.84 16.86 11.47
C GLU A 479 -26.93 15.40 10.97
N ALA A 480 -26.65 14.42 11.83
CA ALA A 480 -26.82 12.99 11.50
C ALA A 480 -28.27 12.49 11.70
N GLU A 481 -29.09 13.18 12.51
CA GLU A 481 -30.50 12.80 12.72
C GLU A 481 -31.42 13.35 11.62
N THR A 482 -31.16 14.56 11.12
CA THR A 482 -31.99 15.18 10.06
C THR A 482 -31.84 14.51 8.69
N VAL A 483 -30.65 13.98 8.37
CA VAL A 483 -30.43 13.25 7.11
C VAL A 483 -31.02 11.83 7.17
N ALA A 484 -31.10 11.22 8.36
CA ALA A 484 -31.72 9.92 8.56
C ALA A 484 -33.27 10.00 8.59
N GLU A 485 -33.84 11.14 8.95
CA GLU A 485 -35.28 11.38 8.96
C GLU A 485 -35.81 11.70 7.54
N LEU A 486 -35.09 12.52 6.77
CA LEU A 486 -35.41 12.81 5.37
C LEU A 486 -35.28 11.58 4.45
N ALA A 487 -34.30 10.70 4.71
CA ALA A 487 -34.15 9.44 3.98
C ALA A 487 -35.22 8.38 4.35
N ARG A 488 -35.94 8.55 5.47
CA ARG A 488 -37.07 7.69 5.85
C ARG A 488 -38.38 8.14 5.24
N GLU A 489 -38.59 9.45 5.09
CA GLU A 489 -39.77 9.99 4.40
C GLU A 489 -39.75 9.71 2.88
N GLU A 490 -38.59 9.75 2.22
CA GLU A 490 -38.52 9.45 0.77
C GLU A 490 -38.70 7.96 0.41
N ILE A 491 -38.54 7.04 1.37
CA ILE A 491 -38.72 5.59 1.14
C ILE A 491 -40.21 5.17 1.32
N GLU A 492 -41.02 5.98 2.02
CA GLU A 492 -42.44 5.68 2.23
C GLU A 492 -43.33 6.12 1.05
N GLU A 493 -42.84 7.00 0.17
CA GLU A 493 -43.60 7.50 -0.99
C GLU A 493 -43.45 6.64 -2.27
N ALA A 494 -42.64 5.57 -2.25
CA ALA A 494 -42.28 4.78 -3.44
C ALA A 494 -42.72 3.30 -3.41
N ALA A 495 -43.84 2.96 -2.77
CA ALA A 495 -44.45 1.62 -2.88
C ALA A 495 -45.51 1.57 -4.01
N PRO A 496 -45.47 0.59 -4.93
CA PRO A 496 -46.40 0.52 -6.06
C PRO A 496 -47.78 0.01 -5.65
N VAL A 497 -48.81 0.69 -6.15
CA VAL A 497 -50.22 0.28 -6.14
C VAL A 497 -50.37 -1.09 -6.81
N ALA A 498 -50.82 -2.08 -6.05
CA ALA A 498 -51.27 -3.37 -6.56
C ALA A 498 -52.56 -3.20 -7.39
N MET A 499 -52.53 -3.62 -8.65
CA MET A 499 -53.73 -3.78 -9.48
C MET A 499 -54.19 -5.24 -9.42
N GLU A 500 -55.42 -5.43 -8.96
CA GLU A 500 -56.21 -6.65 -9.11
C GLU A 500 -56.52 -6.92 -10.60
N SER A 501 -56.13 -8.10 -11.09
CA SER A 501 -56.92 -9.00 -11.96
C SER A 501 -56.11 -10.23 -12.33
#